data_AF-A0A363CY24-F1
#
_entry.id   AF-A0A363CY24-F1
#
_cell.length_a   1.000
_cell.length_b   1.000
_cell.length_c   1.000
_cell.angle_alpha   90.00
_cell.angle_beta   90.00
_cell.angle_gamma   90.00
#
_symmetry.space_group_name_H-M   'P 1'
#
loop_
_entity.id
_entity.type
_entity.pdbx_description
1 polymer ?
#
loop_
_entity_poly.entity_id
_entity_poly.type
_entity_poly.pdbx_seq_one_letter_code
_entity_poly.pdbx_strand_id
1 'polypeptide(L)'
;MALTSLEVLDTAIKIGFGSIITLLGTYIVTKINHNHEYKKDKNNRFFNSLEEISKLIEECTHISLKYWALVNESISKKSSFKPHREEELSKVEIELFHSFKNLTVAESKLMLLGLKEEASLLREYGMTLSKLRGKFFKGNEDITVENMRDIREEILKKRETLFYNLSKIYNEN
;
A
#
# COMPACT_ATOMS: atom_id res chain seq x y z
N MET A 1 0.09 -38.92 64.73
CA MET A 1 0.90 -39.79 63.85
C MET A 1 2.05 -38.94 63.35
N ALA A 2 3.28 -39.19 63.79
CA ALA A 2 4.43 -38.39 63.40
C ALA A 2 4.80 -38.73 61.95
N LEU A 3 4.84 -37.73 61.08
CA LEU A 3 5.36 -37.87 59.72
C LEU A 3 6.81 -38.36 59.83
N THR A 4 7.13 -39.47 59.17
CA THR A 4 8.52 -39.93 59.10
C THR A 4 9.30 -38.99 58.18
N SER A 5 10.56 -38.67 58.52
CA SER A 5 11.40 -37.77 57.72
C SER A 5 11.51 -38.22 56.24
N LEU A 6 11.34 -39.52 55.99
CA LEU A 6 11.25 -40.13 54.66
C LEU A 6 10.01 -39.70 53.86
N GLU A 7 8.83 -39.63 54.50
CA GLU A 7 7.58 -39.20 53.83
C GLU A 7 7.60 -37.72 53.47
N VAL A 8 8.19 -36.89 54.35
CA VAL A 8 8.38 -35.46 54.09
C VAL A 8 9.34 -35.24 52.92
N LEU A 9 10.40 -36.04 52.83
CA LEU A 9 11.38 -35.98 51.74
C LEU A 9 10.76 -36.40 50.39
N ASP A 10 10.01 -37.49 50.35
CA ASP A 10 9.31 -37.93 49.12
C ASP A 10 8.29 -36.89 48.63
N THR A 11 7.55 -36.28 49.57
CA THR A 11 6.60 -35.20 49.26
C THR A 11 7.31 -33.96 48.73
N ALA A 12 8.42 -33.54 49.35
CA ALA A 12 9.21 -32.40 48.91
C ALA A 12 9.81 -32.61 47.51
N ILE A 13 10.30 -33.82 47.22
CA ILE A 13 10.82 -34.22 45.91
C ILE A 13 9.70 -34.14 44.86
N LYS A 14 8.52 -34.70 45.13
CA LYS A 14 7.37 -34.66 44.20
C LYS A 14 6.93 -33.24 43.88
N ILE A 15 6.84 -32.37 44.89
CA ILE A 15 6.47 -30.96 44.71
C ILE A 15 7.56 -30.21 43.95
N GLY A 16 8.84 -30.43 44.29
CA GLY A 16 9.99 -29.82 43.60
C GLY A 16 10.08 -30.22 42.12
N PHE A 17 9.85 -31.49 41.80
CA PHE A 17 9.81 -31.94 40.40
C PHE A 17 8.63 -31.32 39.65
N GLY A 18 7.44 -31.26 40.26
CA GLY A 18 6.27 -30.62 39.64
C GLY A 18 6.49 -29.14 39.33
N SER A 19 7.13 -28.40 40.24
CA SER A 19 7.43 -26.98 40.04
C SER A 19 8.50 -26.74 38.97
N ILE A 20 9.54 -27.58 38.92
CA ILE A 20 10.58 -27.52 37.86
C ILE A 20 9.97 -27.81 36.48
N ILE A 21 9.15 -28.87 36.37
CA ILE A 21 8.46 -29.20 35.12
C ILE A 21 7.55 -28.04 34.70
N THR A 22 6.84 -27.43 35.64
CA THR A 22 5.95 -26.28 35.37
C THR A 22 6.75 -25.06 34.91
N LEU A 23 7.88 -24.74 35.53
CA LEU A 23 8.74 -23.62 35.16
C LEU A 23 9.35 -23.81 33.76
N LEU A 24 9.87 -25.00 33.48
CA LEU A 24 10.43 -25.34 32.17
C LEU A 24 9.34 -25.33 31.09
N GLY A 25 8.17 -25.91 31.37
CA GLY A 25 7.03 -25.90 30.46
C GLY A 25 6.56 -24.49 30.16
N THR A 26 6.40 -23.66 31.21
CA THR A 26 6.01 -22.24 31.06
C THR A 26 7.04 -21.47 30.25
N TYR A 27 8.34 -21.66 30.50
CA TYR A 27 9.41 -21.01 29.73
C TYR A 27 9.34 -21.37 28.24
N ILE A 28 9.17 -22.66 27.91
CA ILE A 28 9.08 -23.13 26.52
C ILE A 28 7.83 -22.54 25.83
N VAL A 29 6.67 -22.65 26.46
CA VAL A 29 5.40 -22.12 25.92
C VAL A 29 5.49 -20.61 25.71
N THR A 30 6.04 -19.88 26.69
CA THR A 30 6.22 -18.43 26.60
C THR A 30 7.13 -18.06 25.43
N LYS A 31 8.23 -18.79 25.24
CA LYS A 31 9.16 -18.57 24.12
C LYS A 31 8.52 -18.86 22.75
N ILE A 32 7.72 -19.92 22.65
CA ILE A 32 6.98 -20.25 21.42
C ILE A 32 5.94 -19.16 21.12
N ASN A 33 5.15 -18.77 22.11
CA ASN A 33 4.12 -17.73 21.96
C ASN A 33 4.73 -16.39 21.56
N HIS A 34 5.80 -15.95 22.21
CA HIS A 34 6.45 -14.68 21.87
C HIS A 34 7.00 -14.67 20.44
N ASN A 35 7.61 -15.78 20.00
CA ASN A 35 8.08 -15.91 18.62
C ASN A 35 6.92 -15.91 17.61
N HIS A 36 5.79 -16.53 17.96
CA HIS A 36 4.59 -16.53 17.14
C HIS A 36 3.98 -15.13 17.03
N GLU A 37 3.83 -14.42 18.16
CA GLU A 37 3.35 -13.05 18.21
C GLU A 37 4.26 -12.10 17.41
N TYR A 38 5.58 -12.24 17.53
CA TYR A 38 6.53 -11.43 16.77
C TYR A 38 6.37 -11.65 15.25
N LYS A 39 6.24 -12.91 14.80
CA LYS A 39 6.01 -13.21 13.38
C LYS A 39 4.68 -12.66 12.90
N LYS A 40 3.63 -12.81 13.69
CA LYS A 40 2.29 -12.28 13.40
C LYS A 40 2.32 -10.76 13.27
N ASP A 41 2.97 -10.05 14.20
CA ASP A 41 3.09 -8.60 14.14
C ASP A 41 3.86 -8.15 12.90
N LYS A 42 4.97 -8.82 12.57
CA LYS A 42 5.72 -8.53 11.35
C LYS A 42 4.87 -8.69 10.09
N ASN A 43 4.09 -9.78 9.98
CA ASN A 43 3.18 -10.00 8.85
C ASN A 43 2.07 -8.95 8.80
N ASN A 44 1.46 -8.62 9.94
CA ASN A 44 0.44 -7.57 10.01
C ASN A 44 0.99 -6.21 9.51
N ARG A 45 2.20 -5.84 9.94
CA ARG A 45 2.86 -4.61 9.50
C ARG A 45 3.17 -4.61 8.00
N PHE A 46 3.51 -5.77 7.44
CA PHE A 46 3.72 -5.95 6.00
C PHE A 46 2.42 -5.70 5.23
N PHE A 47 1.32 -6.39 5.58
CA PHE A 47 0.04 -6.22 4.90
C PHE A 47 -0.55 -4.82 5.06
N ASN A 48 -0.49 -4.24 6.27
CA ASN A 48 -0.90 -2.86 6.51
C ASN A 48 -0.13 -1.87 5.61
N SER A 49 1.16 -2.11 5.39
CA SER A 49 1.98 -1.28 4.50
C SER A 49 1.54 -1.43 3.04
N LEU A 50 1.24 -2.65 2.57
CA LEU A 50 0.73 -2.90 1.21
C LEU A 50 -0.64 -2.26 0.97
N GLU A 51 -1.54 -2.31 1.96
CA GLU A 51 -2.85 -1.68 1.89
C GLU A 51 -2.72 -0.15 1.83
N GLU A 52 -1.83 0.43 2.63
CA GLU A 52 -1.54 1.86 2.58
C GLU A 52 -0.93 2.28 1.23
N ILE A 53 0.02 1.51 0.70
CA ILE A 53 0.58 1.71 -0.64
C ILE A 53 -0.54 1.73 -1.69
N SER A 54 -1.43 0.74 -1.65
CA SER A 54 -2.56 0.61 -2.57
C SER A 54 -3.47 1.84 -2.50
N LYS A 55 -3.79 2.31 -1.29
CA LYS A 55 -4.60 3.51 -1.08
C LYS A 55 -3.94 4.76 -1.66
N LEU A 56 -2.65 4.96 -1.41
CA LEU A 56 -1.89 6.12 -1.91
C LEU A 56 -1.87 6.17 -3.45
N ILE A 57 -1.73 5.01 -4.11
CA ILE A 57 -1.78 4.87 -5.57
C ILE A 57 -3.17 5.21 -6.10
N GLU A 58 -4.23 4.68 -5.48
CA GLU A 58 -5.61 4.93 -5.91
C GLU A 58 -6.02 6.39 -5.74
N GLU A 59 -5.62 7.05 -4.65
CA GLU A 59 -5.90 8.47 -4.44
C GLU A 59 -5.33 9.34 -5.58
N CYS A 60 -4.06 9.12 -5.94
CA CYS A 60 -3.44 9.85 -7.04
C CYS A 60 -4.07 9.49 -8.40
N THR A 61 -4.42 8.22 -8.60
CA THR A 61 -5.10 7.75 -9.82
C THR A 61 -6.46 8.42 -9.99
N HIS A 62 -7.26 8.46 -8.93
CA HIS A 62 -8.58 9.07 -8.97
C HIS A 62 -8.51 10.54 -9.37
N ILE A 63 -7.61 11.31 -8.75
CA ILE A 63 -7.40 12.73 -9.08
C ILE A 63 -6.90 12.88 -10.53
N SER A 64 -6.00 12.00 -10.98
CA SER A 64 -5.50 11.99 -12.36
C SER A 64 -6.61 11.73 -13.39
N LEU A 65 -7.52 10.80 -13.12
CA LEU A 65 -8.65 10.51 -14.02
C LEU A 65 -9.70 11.63 -14.01
N LYS A 66 -9.88 12.31 -12.88
CA LYS A 66 -10.71 13.52 -12.81
C LYS A 66 -10.11 14.66 -13.65
N TYR A 67 -8.80 14.89 -13.54
CA TYR A 67 -8.07 15.84 -14.38
C TYR A 67 -8.22 15.52 -15.86
N TRP A 68 -7.97 14.26 -16.22
CA TRP A 68 -8.14 13.75 -17.58
C TRP A 68 -9.54 14.05 -18.12
N ALA A 69 -10.59 13.82 -17.34
CA ALA A 69 -11.97 14.02 -17.78
C ALA A 69 -12.26 15.49 -18.08
N LEU A 70 -11.79 16.40 -17.22
CA LEU A 70 -11.99 17.85 -17.39
C LEU A 70 -11.19 18.39 -18.58
N VAL A 71 -9.95 17.95 -18.78
CA VAL A 71 -9.16 18.31 -19.95
C VAL A 71 -9.81 17.79 -21.23
N ASN A 72 -10.26 16.53 -21.24
CA ASN A 72 -10.94 15.93 -22.40
C ASN A 72 -12.26 16.65 -22.73
N GLU A 73 -13.02 17.06 -21.70
CA GLU A 73 -14.21 17.90 -21.88
C GLU A 73 -13.84 19.25 -22.50
N SER A 74 -12.77 19.89 -22.03
CA SER A 74 -12.32 21.20 -22.55
C SER A 74 -11.92 21.14 -24.03
N ILE A 75 -11.29 20.04 -24.46
CA ILE A 75 -10.90 19.79 -25.86
C ILE A 75 -12.13 19.48 -26.72
N SER A 76 -13.06 18.68 -26.21
CA SER A 76 -14.27 18.27 -26.94
C SER A 76 -15.28 19.40 -27.09
N LYS A 77 -15.34 20.32 -26.11
CA LYS A 77 -16.34 21.39 -26.02
C LYS A 77 -15.72 22.78 -26.07
N LYS A 78 -14.69 23.02 -26.90
CA LYS A 78 -13.91 24.28 -26.96
C LYS A 78 -14.76 25.56 -26.82
N SER A 79 -15.87 25.67 -27.53
CA SER A 79 -16.74 26.88 -27.52
C SER A 79 -17.81 26.91 -26.42
N SER A 80 -18.04 25.81 -25.70
CA SER A 80 -19.10 25.68 -24.69
C SER A 80 -18.58 25.24 -23.31
N PHE A 81 -17.26 25.26 -23.12
CA PHE A 81 -16.65 24.96 -21.83
C PHE A 81 -16.98 26.05 -20.82
N LYS A 82 -17.83 25.73 -19.85
CA LYS A 82 -18.42 26.70 -18.92
C LYS A 82 -17.37 27.25 -17.94
N PRO A 83 -17.44 28.53 -17.52
CA PRO A 83 -16.49 29.12 -16.57
C PRO A 83 -16.34 28.33 -15.26
N HIS A 84 -17.43 27.76 -14.73
CA HIS A 84 -17.36 26.94 -13.52
C HIS A 84 -16.52 25.64 -13.70
N ARG A 85 -16.51 25.07 -14.91
CA ARG A 85 -15.67 23.90 -15.23
C ARG A 85 -14.19 24.26 -15.31
N GLU A 86 -13.88 25.49 -15.72
CA GLU A 86 -12.51 26.00 -15.73
C GLU A 86 -11.98 26.22 -14.31
N GLU A 87 -12.82 26.75 -13.41
CA GLU A 87 -12.48 26.82 -11.99
C GLU A 87 -12.25 25.42 -11.40
N GLU A 88 -13.10 24.45 -11.75
CA GLU A 88 -12.94 23.05 -11.34
C GLU A 88 -11.62 22.45 -11.86
N LEU A 89 -11.26 22.70 -13.12
CA LEU A 89 -10.01 22.23 -13.71
C LEU A 89 -8.80 22.80 -12.98
N SER A 90 -8.78 24.10 -12.69
CA SER A 90 -7.68 24.75 -11.95
C SER A 90 -7.51 24.16 -10.55
N LYS A 91 -8.61 23.86 -9.85
CA LYS A 91 -8.56 23.19 -8.53
C LYS A 91 -7.97 21.78 -8.64
N VAL A 92 -8.46 20.99 -9.60
CA VAL A 92 -8.00 19.62 -9.81
C VAL A 92 -6.53 19.58 -10.25
N GLU A 93 -6.04 20.56 -10.97
CA GLU A 93 -4.62 20.65 -11.35
C GLU A 93 -3.72 20.80 -10.12
N ILE A 94 -4.12 21.63 -9.15
CA ILE A 94 -3.40 21.81 -7.89
C ILE A 94 -3.48 20.54 -7.05
N GLU A 95 -4.67 19.93 -6.94
CA GLU A 95 -4.85 18.64 -6.25
C GLU A 95 -3.96 17.55 -6.86
N LEU A 96 -3.90 17.47 -8.19
CA LEU A 96 -3.08 16.50 -8.92
C LEU A 96 -1.60 16.70 -8.59
N PHE A 97 -1.11 17.93 -8.63
CA PHE A 97 0.28 18.23 -8.26
C PHE A 97 0.62 17.74 -6.87
N HIS A 98 -0.23 18.03 -5.88
CA HIS A 98 -0.01 17.62 -4.51
C HIS A 98 -0.12 16.11 -4.32
N SER A 99 -0.96 15.43 -5.12
CA SER A 99 -1.14 13.98 -5.03
C SER A 99 0.10 13.18 -5.45
N PHE A 100 1.01 13.75 -6.27
CA PHE A 100 2.23 13.03 -6.69
C PHE A 100 3.13 12.63 -5.51
N LYS A 101 3.09 13.37 -4.40
CA LYS A 101 3.81 12.99 -3.17
C LYS A 101 3.38 11.59 -2.67
N ASN A 102 2.12 11.20 -2.88
CA ASN A 102 1.59 9.91 -2.45
C ASN A 102 2.31 8.77 -3.18
N LEU A 103 2.63 8.94 -4.47
CA LEU A 103 3.37 7.96 -5.24
C LEU A 103 4.82 7.82 -4.74
N THR A 104 5.48 8.94 -4.42
CA THR A 104 6.85 8.91 -3.86
C THR A 104 6.89 8.21 -2.49
N VAL A 105 5.89 8.45 -1.64
CA VAL A 105 5.77 7.76 -0.34
C VAL A 105 5.51 6.27 -0.54
N ALA A 106 4.59 5.91 -1.44
CA ALA A 106 4.28 4.52 -1.76
C ALA A 106 5.50 3.76 -2.33
N GLU A 107 6.25 4.39 -3.24
CA GLU A 107 7.47 3.84 -3.80
C GLU A 107 8.53 3.58 -2.72
N SER A 108 8.74 4.56 -1.83
CA SER A 108 9.67 4.42 -0.71
C SER A 108 9.28 3.27 0.23
N LYS A 109 7.97 3.09 0.49
CA LYS A 109 7.47 1.96 1.28
C LYS A 109 7.72 0.63 0.58
N LEU A 110 7.45 0.51 -0.73
CA LEU A 110 7.76 -0.70 -1.50
C LEU A 110 9.25 -1.05 -1.41
N MET A 111 10.13 -0.06 -1.53
CA MET A 111 11.57 -0.27 -1.37
C MET A 111 11.95 -0.77 0.04
N LEU A 112 11.32 -0.23 1.09
CA LEU A 112 11.53 -0.68 2.48
C LEU A 112 11.05 -2.13 2.70
N LEU A 113 10.00 -2.56 2.00
CA LEU A 113 9.51 -3.94 2.02
C LEU A 113 10.37 -4.90 1.17
N GLY A 114 11.36 -4.38 0.44
CA GLY A 114 12.20 -5.17 -0.47
C GLY A 114 11.59 -5.43 -1.85
N LEU A 115 10.43 -4.82 -2.14
CA LEU A 115 9.64 -4.99 -3.36
C LEU A 115 10.14 -4.06 -4.47
N LYS A 116 11.36 -4.32 -4.96
CA LYS A 116 12.07 -3.44 -5.90
C LYS A 116 11.43 -3.41 -7.29
N GLU A 117 10.89 -4.53 -7.74
CA GLU A 117 10.24 -4.64 -9.05
C GLU A 117 8.94 -3.82 -9.07
N GLU A 118 8.14 -3.93 -8.01
CA GLU A 118 6.91 -3.17 -7.81
C GLU A 118 7.19 -1.67 -7.66
N ALA A 119 8.26 -1.32 -6.95
CA ALA A 119 8.70 0.07 -6.86
C ALA A 119 9.05 0.65 -8.25
N SER A 120 9.71 -0.15 -9.11
CA SER A 120 9.99 0.26 -10.49
C SER A 120 8.71 0.42 -11.33
N LEU A 121 7.78 -0.53 -11.23
CA LEU A 121 6.47 -0.44 -11.91
C LEU A 121 5.69 0.80 -11.46
N LEU A 122 5.69 1.10 -10.16
CA LEU A 122 5.06 2.29 -9.62
C LEU A 122 5.73 3.59 -10.12
N ARG A 123 7.06 3.62 -10.22
CA ARG A 123 7.77 4.76 -10.79
C ARG A 123 7.38 4.99 -12.24
N GLU A 124 7.36 3.95 -13.06
CA GLU A 124 6.94 4.03 -14.46
C GLU A 124 5.47 4.47 -14.60
N TYR A 125 4.61 4.03 -13.69
CA TYR A 125 3.23 4.48 -13.61
C TYR A 125 3.14 5.98 -13.28
N GLY A 126 3.88 6.44 -12.26
CA GLY A 126 3.96 7.85 -11.88
C GLY A 126 4.52 8.75 -12.99
N MET A 127 5.46 8.25 -13.80
CA MET A 127 5.94 8.94 -15.00
C MET A 127 4.84 9.11 -16.05
N THR A 128 4.01 8.09 -16.28
CA THR A 128 2.85 8.19 -17.19
C THR A 128 1.82 9.20 -16.67
N LEU A 129 1.55 9.24 -15.36
CA LEU A 129 0.68 10.26 -14.76
C LEU A 129 1.29 11.68 -14.86
N SER A 130 2.61 11.80 -14.73
CA SER A 130 3.32 13.08 -14.92
C SER A 130 3.23 13.55 -16.36
N LYS A 131 3.32 12.63 -17.33
CA LYS A 131 3.13 12.89 -18.77
C LYS A 131 1.70 13.36 -19.06
N LEU A 132 0.68 12.78 -18.41
CA LEU A 132 -0.69 13.28 -18.49
C LEU A 132 -0.74 14.77 -18.13
N ARG A 133 -0.25 15.15 -16.96
CA ARG A 133 -0.28 16.56 -16.53
C ARG A 133 0.57 17.48 -17.42
N GLY A 134 1.78 17.05 -17.77
CA GLY A 134 2.76 17.89 -18.47
C GLY A 134 2.43 18.11 -19.96
N LYS A 135 1.83 17.12 -20.61
CA LYS A 135 1.51 17.20 -22.05
C LYS A 135 0.05 17.58 -22.30
N PHE A 136 -0.86 17.19 -21.42
CA PHE A 136 -2.30 17.30 -21.67
C PHE A 136 -2.95 18.37 -20.80
N PHE A 137 -2.87 19.63 -21.24
CA PHE A 137 -3.44 20.78 -20.53
C PHE A 137 -4.27 21.67 -21.46
N LYS A 138 -5.19 22.46 -20.89
CA LYS A 138 -6.02 23.41 -21.63
C LYS A 138 -5.13 24.49 -22.26
N GLY A 139 -5.23 24.67 -23.58
CA GLY A 139 -4.44 25.65 -24.33
C GLY A 139 -3.31 25.04 -25.16
N ASN A 140 -3.04 23.74 -25.00
CA ASN A 140 -2.20 23.01 -25.94
C ASN A 140 -3.04 22.58 -27.15
N GLU A 141 -2.74 23.17 -28.31
CA GLU A 141 -3.48 22.95 -29.57
C GLU A 141 -3.18 21.60 -30.23
N ASP A 142 -2.07 20.96 -29.87
CA ASP A 142 -1.62 19.68 -30.44
C ASP A 142 -2.35 18.47 -29.84
N ILE A 143 -3.21 18.66 -28.84
CA ILE A 143 -3.92 17.57 -28.18
C ILE A 143 -5.21 17.24 -28.92
N THR A 144 -5.37 15.97 -29.26
CA THR A 144 -6.61 15.42 -29.81
C THR A 144 -7.36 14.55 -28.79
N VAL A 145 -8.65 14.34 -29.03
CA VAL A 145 -9.47 13.38 -28.26
C VAL A 145 -8.89 11.96 -28.32
N GLU A 146 -8.30 11.60 -29.46
CA GLU A 146 -7.61 10.32 -29.62
C GLU A 146 -6.40 10.21 -28.67
N ASN A 147 -5.54 11.23 -28.63
CA ASN A 147 -4.40 11.22 -27.70
C ASN A 147 -4.83 11.18 -26.23
N MET A 148 -5.97 11.82 -25.90
CA MET A 148 -6.58 11.71 -24.57
C MET A 148 -7.04 10.28 -24.29
N ARG A 149 -7.67 9.59 -25.25
CA ARG A 149 -8.04 8.18 -25.09
C ARG A 149 -6.81 7.30 -24.87
N ASP A 150 -5.77 7.47 -25.69
CA ASP A 150 -4.55 6.67 -25.63
C ASP A 150 -3.85 6.78 -24.27
N ILE A 151 -3.69 8.00 -23.74
CA ILE A 151 -3.04 8.20 -22.44
C ILE A 151 -3.87 7.58 -21.30
N ARG A 152 -5.20 7.60 -21.40
CA ARG A 152 -6.06 6.93 -20.40
C ARG A 152 -5.88 5.42 -20.45
N GLU A 153 -5.85 4.82 -21.63
CA GLU A 153 -5.62 3.39 -21.80
C GLU A 153 -4.24 2.98 -21.26
N GLU A 154 -3.21 3.78 -21.54
CA GLU A 154 -1.84 3.58 -20.99
C GLU A 154 -1.86 3.58 -19.45
N ILE A 155 -2.54 4.56 -18.84
CA ILE A 155 -2.69 4.67 -17.38
C ILE A 155 -3.38 3.43 -16.81
N LEU A 156 -4.53 3.05 -17.36
CA LEU A 156 -5.33 1.93 -16.84
C LEU A 156 -4.58 0.60 -16.97
N LYS A 157 -3.87 0.37 -18.08
CA LYS A 157 -3.07 -0.83 -18.30
C LYS A 157 -1.89 -0.94 -17.34
N LYS A 158 -1.16 0.16 -17.13
CA LYS A 158 -0.05 0.17 -16.17
C LYS A 158 -0.53 -0.02 -14.73
N ARG A 159 -1.66 0.60 -14.37
CA ARG A 159 -2.32 0.37 -13.08
C ARG A 159 -2.69 -1.08 -12.89
N GLU A 160 -3.36 -1.69 -13.86
CA GLU A 160 -3.74 -3.11 -13.81
C GLU A 160 -2.51 -4.00 -13.61
N THR A 161 -1.44 -3.76 -14.37
CA THR A 161 -0.17 -4.50 -14.24
C THR A 161 0.43 -4.35 -12.83
N LEU A 162 0.45 -3.13 -12.29
CA LEU A 162 0.95 -2.87 -10.94
C LEU A 162 0.12 -3.60 -9.88
N PHE A 163 -1.20 -3.47 -9.92
CA PHE A 163 -2.09 -4.11 -8.95
C PHE A 163 -2.14 -5.63 -9.06
N TYR A 164 -1.93 -6.18 -10.26
CA TYR A 164 -1.76 -7.62 -10.44
C TYR A 164 -0.55 -8.14 -9.65
N ASN A 165 0.60 -7.46 -9.75
CA ASN A 165 1.81 -7.85 -9.01
C ASN A 165 1.65 -7.65 -7.50
N LEU A 166 1.06 -6.53 -7.07
CA LEU A 166 0.77 -6.30 -5.64
C LEU A 166 -0.20 -7.36 -5.09
N SER A 167 -1.23 -7.75 -5.85
CA SER A 167 -2.18 -8.79 -5.45
C SER A 167 -1.51 -10.16 -5.33
N LYS A 168 -0.59 -10.49 -6.24
CA LYS A 168 0.21 -11.72 -6.16
C LYS A 168 1.00 -11.75 -4.85
N ILE A 169 1.69 -10.67 -4.52
CA ILE A 169 2.45 -10.53 -3.27
C ILE A 169 1.53 -10.66 -2.05
N TYR A 170 0.34 -10.06 -2.10
CA TYR A 170 -0.62 -10.11 -1.01
C TYR A 170 -1.15 -11.53 -0.75
N ASN A 171 -1.29 -12.35 -1.79
CA ASN A 171 -1.84 -13.71 -1.68
C ASN A 171 -0.77 -14.80 -1.48
N GLU A 172 0.48 -14.55 -1.86
CA GLU A 172 1.58 -15.54 -1.80
C GLU A 172 2.47 -15.41 -0.54
N ASN A 173 2.34 -14.35 0.26
CA ASN A 173 3.04 -14.18 1.56
C ASN A 173 2.22 -14.66 2.76
#